data_AF-A0A7X7IBR9-F1
#
_entry.id   AF-A0A7X7IBR9-F1
#
_cell.length_a   1.000
_cell.length_b   1.000
_cell.length_c   1.000
_cell.angle_alpha   90.00
_cell.angle_beta   90.00
_cell.angle_gamma   90.00
#
_symmetry.space_group_name_H-M   'P 1'
#
loop_
_entity.id
_entity.type
_entity.pdbx_description
1 polymer ?
#
loop_
_entity_poly.entity_id
_entity_poly.type
_entity_poly.pdbx_seq_one_letter_code
_entity_poly.pdbx_strand_id
1 'polypeptide(L)'
;MLKEFKAFIDKGTLVQLAVAFIMGITFAAVVTSLVNDVIMPAVGLGLGGVDFNNLYAVIKEAPGGPLADGTTLEAAREAGAVVISYGVFVNAIIVFIIVALVLFFIVKAYSKTQKPAEVTTRDCPFCKSAVPLEATRCPQCTSELPPVTS
;
A
#
# COMPACT_ATOMS: atom_id res chain seq x y z
N MET A 1 0.27 35.86 6.92
CA MET A 1 0.11 34.47 7.39
C MET A 1 -1.03 33.71 6.71
N LEU A 2 -2.32 33.89 7.07
CA LEU A 2 -3.42 33.09 6.47
C LEU A 2 -3.63 33.32 4.96
N LYS A 3 -3.46 34.56 4.47
CA LYS A 3 -3.52 34.88 3.03
C LYS A 3 -2.33 34.29 2.25
N GLU A 4 -1.14 34.29 2.84
CA GLU A 4 0.07 33.69 2.26
C GLU A 4 0.01 32.16 2.26
N PHE A 5 -0.58 31.57 3.29
CA PHE A 5 -0.83 30.13 3.39
C PHE A 5 -1.85 29.66 2.35
N LYS A 6 -2.96 30.42 2.16
CA LYS A 6 -3.91 30.15 1.08
C LYS A 6 -3.23 30.25 -0.30
N ALA A 7 -2.47 31.31 -0.55
CA ALA A 7 -1.70 31.47 -1.79
C ALA A 7 -0.64 30.38 -2.02
N PHE A 8 -0.14 29.76 -0.95
CA PHE A 8 0.76 28.61 -1.02
C PHE A 8 0.03 27.31 -1.38
N ILE A 9 -1.14 27.05 -0.79
CA ILE A 9 -1.99 25.89 -1.11
C ILE A 9 -2.56 25.97 -2.53
N ASP A 10 -2.92 27.18 -2.98
CA ASP A 10 -3.49 27.43 -4.31
C ASP A 10 -2.51 27.10 -5.47
N LYS A 11 -1.24 26.73 -5.17
CA LYS A 11 -0.28 26.25 -6.17
C LYS A 11 -0.67 24.93 -6.87
N GLY A 12 -1.82 24.32 -6.52
CA GLY A 12 -2.44 23.18 -7.22
C GLY A 12 -1.71 21.85 -7.06
N THR A 13 -0.41 21.81 -7.34
CA THR A 13 0.48 20.65 -7.23
C THR A 13 0.55 20.11 -5.79
N LEU A 14 0.49 20.98 -4.78
CA LEU A 14 0.54 20.58 -3.37
C LEU A 14 -0.76 19.90 -2.91
N VAL A 15 -1.91 20.41 -3.34
CA VAL A 15 -3.21 19.83 -2.98
C VAL A 15 -3.36 18.44 -3.60
N GLN A 16 -2.97 18.28 -4.87
CA GLN A 16 -3.01 16.98 -5.55
C GLN A 16 -2.10 15.95 -4.86
N LEU A 17 -0.88 16.36 -4.48
CA LEU A 17 0.05 15.50 -3.73
C LEU A 17 -0.52 15.11 -2.36
N ALA A 18 -1.10 16.08 -1.63
CA ALA A 18 -1.68 15.84 -0.32
C ALA A 18 -2.86 14.84 -0.39
N VAL A 19 -3.75 15.01 -1.37
CA VAL A 19 -4.87 14.09 -1.59
C VAL A 19 -4.36 12.69 -1.95
N ALA A 20 -3.39 12.57 -2.86
CA ALA A 20 -2.80 11.28 -3.22
C ALA A 20 -2.18 10.56 -2.01
N PHE A 21 -1.45 11.29 -1.16
CA PHE A 21 -0.81 10.73 0.03
C PHE A 21 -1.84 10.26 1.08
N ILE A 22 -2.85 11.09 1.38
CA ILE A 22 -3.90 10.75 2.35
C ILE A 22 -4.68 9.53 1.86
N MET A 23 -5.05 9.49 0.59
CA MET A 23 -5.73 8.33 -0.02
C MET A 23 -4.86 7.07 0.02
N GLY A 24 -3.55 7.21 -0.17
CA GLY A 24 -2.59 6.10 -0.06
C GLY A 24 -2.54 5.52 1.36
N ILE A 25 -2.45 6.37 2.39
CA ILE A 25 -2.41 5.94 3.79
C ILE A 25 -3.71 5.26 4.19
N THR A 26 -4.86 5.89 3.89
CA THR A 26 -6.16 5.33 4.29
C THR A 26 -6.45 4.02 3.57
N PHE A 27 -6.09 3.90 2.30
CA PHE A 27 -6.20 2.63 1.57
C PHE A 27 -5.31 1.54 2.19
N ALA A 28 -4.05 1.84 2.51
CA ALA A 28 -3.16 0.89 3.19
C ALA A 28 -3.72 0.44 4.55
N ALA A 29 -4.34 1.35 5.31
CA ALA A 29 -4.97 1.03 6.58
C ALA A 29 -6.17 0.08 6.41
N VAL A 30 -7.02 0.30 5.40
CA VAL A 30 -8.16 -0.59 5.10
C VAL A 30 -7.68 -1.98 4.70
N VAL A 31 -6.66 -2.07 3.85
CA VAL A 31 -6.08 -3.38 3.45
C VAL A 31 -5.45 -4.07 4.66
N THR A 32 -4.74 -3.35 5.52
CA THR A 32 -4.14 -3.90 6.74
C THR A 32 -5.21 -4.42 7.71
N SER A 33 -6.31 -3.69 7.92
CA SER A 33 -7.43 -4.16 8.75
C SER A 33 -8.12 -5.38 8.15
N LEU A 34 -8.33 -5.43 6.83
CA LEU A 34 -8.87 -6.63 6.18
C LEU A 34 -7.99 -7.86 6.42
N VAL A 35 -6.66 -7.70 6.34
CA VAL A 35 -5.74 -8.81 6.60
C VAL A 35 -5.74 -9.20 8.08
N ASN A 36 -5.58 -8.24 8.98
CA ASN A 36 -5.40 -8.50 10.41
C ASN A 36 -6.69 -8.93 11.12
N ASP A 37 -7.83 -8.35 10.74
CA ASP A 37 -9.09 -8.50 11.47
C ASP A 37 -10.01 -9.54 10.82
N VAL A 38 -9.82 -9.86 9.52
CA VAL A 38 -10.67 -10.81 8.80
C VAL A 38 -9.89 -12.04 8.35
N ILE A 39 -8.77 -11.86 7.63
CA ILE A 39 -8.03 -13.00 7.06
C ILE A 39 -7.27 -13.75 8.16
N MET A 40 -6.55 -13.07 9.04
CA MET A 40 -5.77 -13.74 10.09
C MET A 40 -6.63 -14.57 11.06
N PRO A 41 -7.78 -14.09 11.57
CA PRO A 41 -8.64 -14.92 12.42
C PRO A 41 -9.21 -16.13 11.67
N ALA A 42 -9.56 -15.98 10.39
CA ALA A 42 -10.03 -17.09 9.55
C ALA A 42 -8.92 -18.14 9.32
N VAL A 43 -7.69 -17.71 9.06
CA VAL A 43 -6.51 -18.58 8.93
C VAL A 43 -6.16 -19.22 10.27
N GLY A 44 -6.24 -18.47 11.36
CA GLY A 44 -6.02 -18.95 12.73
C GLY A 44 -7.00 -20.06 13.08
N LEU A 45 -8.30 -19.89 12.80
CA LEU A 45 -9.30 -20.94 12.95
C LEU A 45 -9.00 -22.18 12.09
N GLY A 46 -8.55 -21.99 10.85
CA GLY A 46 -8.21 -23.08 9.93
C GLY A 46 -6.93 -23.86 10.31
N LEU A 47 -5.98 -23.22 10.99
CA LEU A 47 -4.71 -23.81 11.42
C LEU A 47 -4.72 -24.28 12.90
N GLY A 48 -5.88 -24.27 13.56
CA GLY A 48 -6.04 -24.82 14.92
C GLY A 48 -5.90 -23.81 16.06
N GLY A 49 -6.25 -22.54 15.83
CA GLY A 49 -6.27 -21.48 16.86
C GLY A 49 -4.90 -20.89 17.19
N VAL A 50 -3.93 -21.01 16.29
CA VAL A 50 -2.56 -20.51 16.52
C VAL A 50 -2.54 -18.99 16.43
N ASP A 51 -2.47 -18.33 17.58
CA ASP A 51 -2.20 -16.89 17.64
C ASP A 51 -0.69 -16.65 17.61
N PHE A 52 -0.16 -16.43 16.39
CA PHE A 52 1.25 -16.19 16.17
C PHE A 52 1.79 -15.02 16.98
N ASN A 53 0.96 -14.05 17.39
CA ASN A 53 1.42 -12.92 18.19
C ASN A 53 1.85 -13.32 19.61
N ASN A 54 1.36 -14.44 20.13
CA ASN A 54 1.66 -14.91 21.48
C ASN A 54 2.83 -15.90 21.54
N LEU A 55 3.52 -16.16 20.42
CA LEU A 55 4.75 -16.94 20.43
C LEU A 55 5.95 -16.05 20.79
N TYR A 56 6.50 -16.28 21.97
CA TYR A 56 7.73 -15.63 22.43
C TYR A 56 8.66 -16.62 23.12
N ALA A 57 9.96 -16.33 23.03
CA ALA A 57 10.99 -17.04 23.78
C ALA A 57 11.46 -16.14 24.92
N VAL A 58 11.42 -16.63 26.16
CA VAL A 58 11.95 -15.91 27.32
C VAL A 58 13.45 -16.11 27.37
N ILE A 59 14.22 -15.03 27.26
CA ILE A 59 15.69 -15.05 27.32
C ILE A 59 16.17 -14.74 28.74
N LYS A 60 15.42 -13.92 29.47
CA LYS A 60 15.66 -13.65 30.88
C LYS A 60 14.32 -13.61 31.61
N GLU A 61 14.21 -14.44 32.64
CA GLU A 61 13.04 -14.49 33.51
C GLU A 61 12.81 -13.15 34.21
N ALA A 62 11.54 -12.84 34.47
CA ALA A 62 11.14 -11.70 35.26
C ALA A 62 11.73 -11.79 36.69
N PRO A 63 11.95 -10.65 37.38
CA PRO A 63 12.43 -10.65 38.77
C PRO A 63 11.52 -11.36 39.80
N GLY A 64 10.37 -11.92 39.37
CA GLY A 64 9.34 -12.55 40.21
C GLY A 64 9.13 -14.05 40.00
N GLY A 65 10.01 -14.75 39.27
CA GLY A 65 9.95 -16.20 39.04
C GLY A 65 9.46 -16.60 37.64
N PRO A 66 9.32 -17.92 37.36
CA PRO A 66 8.93 -18.42 36.05
C PRO A 66 7.52 -17.94 35.66
N LEU A 67 7.40 -17.39 34.45
CA LEU A 67 6.12 -17.02 33.86
C LEU A 67 5.27 -18.29 33.66
N ALA A 68 3.98 -18.24 34.01
CA ALA A 68 3.06 -19.36 33.82
C ALA A 68 2.84 -19.64 32.32
N ASP A 69 2.71 -20.93 31.97
CA ASP A 69 2.46 -21.38 30.60
C ASP A 69 1.14 -20.78 30.07
N GLY A 70 1.25 -19.78 29.19
CA GLY A 70 0.10 -19.07 28.60
C GLY A 70 -0.02 -17.59 28.96
N THR A 71 0.95 -16.98 29.63
CA THR A 71 0.98 -15.52 29.79
C THR A 71 1.05 -14.81 28.44
N THR A 72 0.27 -13.75 28.25
CA THR A 72 0.30 -12.96 27.01
C THR A 72 1.64 -12.24 26.88
N LEU A 73 2.03 -11.95 25.64
CA LEU A 73 3.31 -11.30 25.33
C LEU A 73 3.45 -9.93 26.01
N GLU A 74 2.32 -9.27 26.26
CA GLU A 74 2.19 -8.00 26.99
C GLU A 74 2.49 -8.19 28.49
N ALA A 75 1.89 -9.19 29.13
CA ALA A 75 2.13 -9.51 30.54
C ALA A 75 3.58 -9.93 30.81
N ALA A 76 4.23 -10.61 29.86
CA ALA A 76 5.65 -10.98 29.94
C ALA A 76 6.58 -9.76 29.93
N ARG A 77 6.27 -8.76 29.11
CA ARG A 77 7.04 -7.50 29.04
C ARG A 77 6.81 -6.64 30.27
N GLU A 78 5.60 -6.58 30.79
CA GLU A 78 5.27 -5.82 32.01
C GLU A 78 5.91 -6.43 33.27
N ALA A 79 6.05 -7.75 33.31
CA ALA A 79 6.79 -8.44 34.37
C ALA A 79 8.32 -8.16 34.34
N GLY A 80 8.82 -7.43 33.33
CA GLY A 80 10.25 -7.14 33.18
C GLY A 80 11.07 -8.32 32.64
N ALA A 81 10.42 -9.35 32.08
CA ALA A 81 11.11 -10.42 31.39
C ALA A 81 11.65 -9.92 30.04
N VAL A 82 12.88 -10.30 29.69
CA VAL A 82 13.43 -10.03 28.37
C VAL A 82 12.98 -11.16 27.45
N VAL A 83 12.01 -10.86 26.59
CA VAL A 83 11.42 -11.84 25.65
C VAL A 83 11.76 -11.49 24.20
N ILE A 84 12.11 -12.51 23.41
CA ILE A 84 12.16 -12.41 21.94
C ILE A 84 10.81 -12.83 21.39
N SER A 85 10.08 -11.85 20.89
CA SER A 85 8.76 -12.00 20.25
C SER A 85 8.89 -12.46 18.79
N TYR A 86 9.43 -13.66 18.55
CA TYR A 86 9.57 -14.19 17.19
C TYR A 86 8.21 -14.40 16.50
N GLY A 87 7.16 -14.63 17.28
CA GLY A 87 5.80 -14.75 16.80
C GLY A 87 5.29 -13.49 16.08
N VAL A 88 5.54 -12.30 16.65
CA VAL A 88 5.20 -11.01 16.03
C VAL A 88 5.96 -10.79 14.73
N PHE A 89 7.22 -11.25 14.66
CA PHE A 89 8.02 -11.15 13.45
C PHE A 89 7.48 -12.05 12.33
N VAL A 90 7.16 -13.31 12.64
CA VAL A 90 6.54 -14.23 11.68
C VAL A 90 5.16 -13.71 11.25
N ASN A 91 4.39 -13.16 12.18
CA ASN A 91 3.12 -12.50 11.89
C ASN A 91 3.31 -11.35 10.89
N ALA A 92 4.27 -10.46 11.11
CA ALA A 92 4.56 -9.35 10.20
C ALA A 92 4.94 -9.82 8.79
N ILE A 93 5.70 -10.92 8.66
CA ILE A 93 6.01 -11.53 7.35
C ILE A 93 4.74 -12.06 6.68
N ILE A 94 3.89 -12.78 7.42
CA ILE A 94 2.63 -13.31 6.89
C ILE A 94 1.73 -12.17 6.41
N VAL A 95 1.54 -11.13 7.23
CA VAL A 95 0.76 -9.94 6.87
C VAL A 95 1.33 -9.27 5.62
N PHE A 96 2.64 -9.08 5.54
CA PHE A 96 3.30 -8.50 4.36
C PHE A 96 2.99 -9.30 3.08
N ILE A 97 3.09 -10.63 3.13
CA ILE A 97 2.80 -11.51 1.98
C ILE A 97 1.32 -11.44 1.61
N ILE A 98 0.41 -11.50 2.58
CA ILE A 98 -1.04 -11.45 2.33
C ILE A 98 -1.44 -10.09 1.75
N VAL A 99 -0.96 -8.98 2.33
CA VAL A 99 -1.22 -7.63 1.81
C VAL A 99 -0.73 -7.50 0.38
N ALA A 100 0.49 -7.97 0.07
CA ALA A 100 1.01 -7.95 -1.29
C ALA A 100 0.14 -8.77 -2.26
N LEU A 101 -0.33 -9.94 -1.84
CA LEU A 101 -1.20 -10.81 -2.62
C LEU A 101 -2.59 -10.18 -2.84
N VAL A 102 -3.20 -9.60 -1.81
CA VAL A 102 -4.49 -8.89 -1.91
C VAL A 102 -4.38 -7.69 -2.83
N LEU A 103 -3.34 -6.85 -2.67
CA LEU A 103 -3.09 -5.72 -3.56
C LEU A 103 -2.89 -6.18 -5.01
N PHE A 104 -2.17 -7.27 -5.24
CA PHE A 104 -2.02 -7.85 -6.56
C PHE A 104 -3.36 -8.25 -7.17
N PHE A 105 -4.25 -8.91 -6.42
CA PHE A 105 -5.59 -9.26 -6.92
C PHE A 105 -6.45 -8.04 -7.19
N ILE A 106 -6.40 -7.01 -6.34
CA ILE A 106 -7.13 -5.74 -6.55
C ILE A 106 -6.64 -5.05 -7.83
N VAL A 107 -5.32 -4.88 -8.00
CA VAL A 107 -4.74 -4.26 -9.19
C VAL A 107 -5.03 -5.08 -10.44
N LYS A 108 -4.98 -6.41 -10.35
CA LYS A 108 -5.32 -7.30 -11.47
C LYS A 108 -6.80 -7.20 -11.85
N ALA A 109 -7.71 -7.16 -10.87
CA ALA A 109 -9.14 -6.97 -11.13
C ALA A 109 -9.41 -5.60 -11.76
N TYR A 110 -8.77 -4.56 -11.23
CA TYR A 110 -8.89 -3.20 -11.74
C TYR A 110 -8.30 -3.06 -13.15
N SER A 111 -7.13 -3.62 -13.42
CA SER A 111 -6.49 -3.67 -14.74
C SER A 111 -7.32 -4.47 -15.75
N LYS A 112 -8.08 -5.48 -15.32
CA LYS A 112 -9.02 -6.21 -16.18
C LYS A 112 -10.24 -5.36 -16.58
N THR A 113 -10.65 -4.43 -15.74
CA THR A 113 -11.77 -3.52 -16.00
C THR A 113 -11.37 -2.23 -16.72
N GLN A 114 -10.10 -1.84 -16.65
CA GLN A 114 -9.59 -0.75 -17.46
C GLN A 114 -9.43 -1.22 -18.91
N LYS A 115 -10.18 -0.61 -19.83
CA LYS A 115 -9.77 -0.59 -21.23
C LYS A 115 -8.37 0.05 -21.27
N PRO A 116 -7.41 -0.45 -22.08
CA PRO A 116 -6.14 0.23 -22.27
C PRO A 116 -6.44 1.70 -22.49
N ALA A 117 -5.84 2.60 -21.70
CA ALA A 117 -6.05 4.03 -21.86
C ALA A 117 -5.87 4.32 -23.35
N GLU A 118 -6.97 4.69 -24.01
CA GLU A 118 -7.01 4.89 -25.44
C GLU A 118 -5.87 5.87 -25.72
N VAL A 119 -4.90 5.45 -26.53
CA VAL A 119 -3.67 6.21 -26.77
C VAL A 119 -4.10 7.47 -27.52
N THR A 120 -4.54 8.50 -26.80
CA THR A 120 -5.13 9.71 -27.41
C THR A 120 -4.07 10.53 -28.11
N THR A 121 -2.78 10.23 -27.88
CA THR A 121 -1.63 10.95 -28.41
C THR A 121 -0.64 10.03 -29.10
N ARG A 122 -0.10 10.50 -30.22
CA ARG A 122 1.01 9.90 -30.98
C ARG A 122 2.19 10.86 -31.01
N ASP A 123 3.39 10.32 -31.10
CA ASP A 123 4.58 11.15 -31.27
C ASP A 123 4.65 11.71 -32.70
N CYS A 124 4.90 13.02 -32.80
CA CYS A 124 5.15 13.65 -34.09
C CYS A 124 6.46 13.11 -34.70
N PRO A 125 6.47 12.64 -35.96
CA PRO A 125 7.68 12.11 -36.61
C PRO A 125 8.76 13.17 -36.85
N PHE A 126 8.42 14.46 -36.82
CA PHE A 126 9.35 15.55 -37.07
C PHE A 126 9.98 16.12 -35.79
N CYS A 127 9.16 16.40 -34.77
CA CYS A 127 9.61 17.07 -33.55
C CYS A 127 9.48 16.23 -32.27
N LYS A 128 8.97 15.00 -32.36
CA LYS A 128 8.78 14.05 -31.24
C LYS A 128 7.92 14.58 -30.07
N SER A 129 7.14 15.63 -30.28
CA SER A 129 6.14 16.06 -29.30
C SER A 129 4.92 15.15 -29.37
N ALA A 130 4.27 14.90 -28.23
CA ALA A 130 2.99 14.19 -28.18
C ALA A 130 1.88 15.05 -28.83
N VAL A 131 1.20 14.50 -29.83
CA VAL A 131 0.12 15.17 -30.57
C VAL A 131 -1.13 14.29 -30.59
N PRO A 132 -2.36 14.84 -30.47
CA PRO A 132 -3.58 14.04 -30.55
C PRO A 132 -3.66 13.17 -31.82
N LEU A 133 -4.25 11.98 -31.72
CA LEU A 133 -4.43 11.07 -32.86
C LEU A 133 -5.17 11.73 -34.02
N GLU A 134 -6.16 12.57 -33.76
CA GLU A 134 -6.97 13.23 -34.78
C GLU A 134 -6.33 14.50 -35.37
N ALA A 135 -5.18 14.93 -34.85
CA ALA A 135 -4.54 16.15 -35.32
C ALA A 135 -3.98 15.98 -36.74
N THR A 136 -4.33 16.89 -37.63
CA THR A 136 -3.80 16.98 -39.00
C THR A 136 -2.51 17.81 -39.07
N ARG A 137 -2.26 18.67 -38.08
CA ARG A 137 -1.03 19.47 -37.95
C ARG A 137 -0.47 19.46 -36.54
N CYS A 138 0.86 19.44 -36.44
CA CYS A 138 1.55 19.51 -35.16
C CYS A 138 1.53 20.94 -34.58
N PRO A 139 1.12 21.15 -33.32
CA PRO A 139 1.11 22.48 -32.70
C PRO A 139 2.51 23.05 -32.43
N GLN A 140 3.52 22.19 -32.26
CA GLN A 140 4.88 22.60 -31.89
C GLN A 140 5.73 23.00 -33.11
N CYS A 141 5.66 22.23 -34.20
CA CYS A 141 6.49 22.45 -35.38
C CYS A 141 5.68 22.76 -36.65
N THR A 142 4.36 22.87 -36.56
CA THR A 142 3.44 23.24 -37.65
C THR A 142 3.45 22.33 -38.89
N SER A 143 4.18 21.21 -38.85
CA SER A 143 4.21 20.22 -39.91
C SER A 143 2.88 19.48 -40.03
N GLU A 144 2.56 19.05 -41.25
CA GLU A 144 1.42 18.19 -41.53
C GLU A 144 1.76 16.77 -41.08
N LEU A 145 0.84 16.19 -40.29
CA LEU A 145 1.04 14.86 -39.74
C LEU A 145 0.45 13.84 -40.71
N PRO A 146 1.18 12.75 -41.02
CA PRO A 146 0.62 11.65 -41.79
C PRO A 146 -0.59 11.05 -41.05
N PRO A 147 -1.62 10.54 -41.75
CA PRO A 147 -2.79 9.93 -41.11
C PRO A 147 -2.37 8.74 -40.24
N VAL A 148 -3.08 8.52 -39.12
CA VAL A 148 -2.81 7.38 -38.24
C VAL A 148 -3.13 6.11 -39.03
N THR A 149 -2.12 5.31 -39.35
CA THR A 149 -2.35 3.95 -39.84
C THR A 149 -2.74 3.11 -38.63
N SER A 150 -3.98 2.62 -38.61
CA SER A 150 -4.53 1.70 -37.62
C SER A 150 -3.72 0.42 -37.49
#